data_AF-A0A2T1EF80-F1
#
_entry.id   AF-A0A2T1EF80-F1
#
_cell.length_a   1.000
_cell.length_b   1.000
_cell.length_c   1.000
_cell.angle_alpha   90.00
_cell.angle_beta   90.00
_cell.angle_gamma   90.00
#
_symmetry.space_group_name_H-M   'P 1'
#
loop_
_entity.id
_entity.type
_entity.pdbx_description
1 polymer ?
#
loop_
_entity_poly.entity_id
_entity_poly.type
_entity_poly.pdbx_seq_one_letter_code
_entity_poly.pdbx_strand_id
1 'polypeptide(L)'
;MASSFRNGTRCLPVEKKSADFSTGFLQSIISSWIVCSQLEDLMVGSTFRRVNVQQIKNLVVPMPRPEEQRSIAQALSDVDHLIAALDKAIAKKRHLKTATMQQLLTGKKRLPGFGEGKGYQQTEVGAIPEDWSVFKFSDIMRLITCGIAATPQYVVEGRGYPFLSSSNVKFGRVIWSNFKYVTKELSSSAL
;
A
#
# COMPACT_ATOMS: atom_id res chain seq x y z
N MET A 1 -10.74 21.40 -31.64
CA MET A 1 -9.79 22.20 -30.82
C MET A 1 -8.49 21.45 -30.75
N ALA A 2 -7.48 21.84 -31.54
CA ALA A 2 -6.18 21.21 -31.55
C ALA A 2 -5.34 21.74 -30.38
N SER A 3 -5.19 20.94 -29.33
CA SER A 3 -4.27 21.27 -28.24
C SER A 3 -2.83 21.08 -28.74
N SER A 4 -2.05 22.16 -28.72
CA SER A 4 -0.62 22.15 -28.99
C SER A 4 0.09 21.26 -27.96
N PHE A 5 0.41 20.02 -28.34
CA PHE A 5 1.29 19.16 -27.58
C PHE A 5 2.73 19.65 -27.77
N ARG A 6 3.37 20.12 -26.70
CA ARG A 6 4.81 20.37 -26.70
C ARG A 6 5.53 19.01 -26.72
N ASN A 7 6.01 18.58 -27.87
CA ASN A 7 6.85 17.40 -27.99
C ASN A 7 8.18 17.64 -27.26
N GLY A 8 8.29 17.15 -26.02
CA GLY A 8 9.58 17.03 -25.35
C GLY A 8 10.44 15.96 -26.03
N THR A 9 11.77 16.07 -25.94
CA THR A 9 12.80 15.24 -26.60
C THR A 9 12.80 13.75 -26.21
N ARG A 10 11.77 13.26 -25.51
CA ARG A 10 11.62 11.89 -25.00
C ARG A 10 10.24 11.29 -25.26
N CYS A 11 9.42 11.92 -26.09
CA CYS A 11 8.08 11.44 -26.44
C CYS A 11 8.03 11.07 -27.92
N LEU A 12 7.50 9.89 -28.24
CA LEU A 12 7.26 9.45 -29.62
C LEU A 12 5.74 9.37 -29.84
N PRO A 13 5.14 10.28 -30.62
CA PRO A 13 3.75 10.14 -31.00
C PRO A 13 3.61 8.88 -31.87
N VAL A 14 2.60 8.07 -31.56
CA VAL A 14 2.28 6.85 -32.29
C VAL A 14 0.84 6.92 -32.79
N GLU A 15 0.64 6.52 -34.03
CA GLU A 15 -0.66 6.46 -34.68
C GLU A 15 -0.79 5.10 -35.37
N LYS A 16 -1.96 4.47 -35.22
CA LYS A 16 -2.24 3.19 -35.89
C LYS A 16 -2.56 3.42 -37.37
N LYS A 17 -2.03 2.55 -38.23
CA LYS A 17 -2.19 2.67 -39.69
C LYS A 17 -3.63 2.40 -40.18
N SER A 18 -4.41 1.63 -39.42
CA SER A 18 -5.81 1.31 -39.73
C SER A 18 -6.66 1.32 -38.46
N ALA A 19 -7.96 1.59 -38.63
CA ALA A 19 -8.96 1.42 -37.59
C ALA A 19 -9.12 -0.03 -37.12
N ASP A 20 -8.75 -1.01 -37.96
CA ASP A 20 -8.86 -2.44 -37.68
C ASP A 20 -7.99 -2.90 -36.51
N PHE A 21 -6.90 -2.18 -36.23
CA PHE A 21 -6.06 -2.46 -35.07
C PHE A 21 -6.73 -1.93 -33.80
N SER A 22 -6.99 -2.84 -32.85
CA SER A 22 -7.56 -2.48 -31.55
C SER A 22 -6.56 -1.64 -30.75
N THR A 23 -6.98 -0.45 -30.32
CA THR A 23 -6.12 0.44 -29.54
C THR A 23 -5.74 -0.18 -28.20
N GLY A 24 -6.70 -0.82 -27.51
CA GLY A 24 -6.43 -1.50 -26.24
C GLY A 24 -5.45 -2.65 -26.41
N PHE A 25 -5.58 -3.43 -27.49
CA PHE A 25 -4.63 -4.51 -27.79
C PHE A 25 -3.21 -3.97 -28.03
N LEU A 26 -3.08 -2.90 -28.83
CA LEU A 26 -1.80 -2.25 -29.08
C LEU A 26 -1.15 -1.69 -27.81
N GLN A 27 -1.95 -1.13 -26.89
CA GLN A 27 -1.46 -0.68 -25.59
C GLN A 27 -0.95 -1.86 -24.76
N SER A 28 -1.73 -2.95 -24.67
CA SER A 28 -1.35 -4.14 -23.91
C SER A 28 -0.12 -4.85 -24.49
N ILE A 29 0.01 -4.95 -25.82
CA ILE A 29 1.13 -5.67 -26.44
C ILE A 29 2.45 -4.91 -26.31
N ILE A 30 2.43 -3.57 -26.32
CA ILE A 30 3.64 -2.76 -26.09
C ILE A 30 4.17 -2.95 -24.67
N SER A 31 3.28 -3.14 -23.69
CA SER A 31 3.64 -3.43 -22.31
C SER A 31 3.90 -4.92 -22.04
N SER A 32 3.75 -5.78 -23.04
CA SER A 32 3.96 -7.22 -22.89
C SER A 32 5.44 -7.56 -22.90
N TRP A 33 5.76 -8.73 -22.31
CA TRP A 33 7.13 -9.26 -22.28
C TRP A 33 7.76 -9.34 -23.68
N ILE A 34 6.96 -9.64 -24.71
CA ILE A 34 7.43 -9.80 -26.10
C ILE A 34 8.11 -8.52 -26.61
N VAL A 35 7.49 -7.37 -26.33
CA VAL A 35 8.04 -6.07 -26.73
C VAL A 35 9.12 -5.62 -25.77
N CYS A 36 8.93 -5.82 -24.46
CA CYS A 36 9.93 -5.46 -23.45
C CYS A 36 11.26 -6.19 -23.67
N SER A 37 11.25 -7.48 -23.99
CA SER A 37 12.47 -8.25 -24.26
C SER A 37 13.21 -7.75 -25.48
N GLN A 38 12.49 -7.49 -26.59
CA GLN A 38 13.11 -6.93 -27.79
C GLN A 38 13.70 -5.54 -27.51
N LEU A 39 13.03 -4.72 -26.71
CA LEU A 39 13.56 -3.42 -26.30
C LEU A 39 14.81 -3.56 -25.45
N GLU A 40 14.85 -4.51 -24.52
CA GLU A 40 16.02 -4.78 -23.68
C GLU A 40 17.25 -5.18 -24.52
N ASP A 41 17.07 -6.03 -25.53
CA ASP A 41 18.16 -6.44 -26.43
C ASP A 41 18.68 -5.27 -27.30
N LEU A 42 17.80 -4.32 -27.62
CA LEU A 42 18.12 -3.15 -28.46
C LEU A 42 18.70 -1.98 -27.66
N MET A 43 18.63 -2.01 -26.32
CA MET A 43 19.13 -0.97 -25.44
C MET A 43 20.66 -0.99 -25.37
N VAL A 44 21.30 0.00 -25.98
CA VAL A 44 22.77 0.19 -25.94
C VAL A 44 23.16 1.19 -24.85
N GLY A 45 24.19 0.87 -24.08
CA GLY A 45 24.81 1.75 -23.07
C GLY A 45 24.46 1.41 -21.61
N SER A 46 25.47 1.36 -20.73
CA SER A 46 25.32 0.95 -19.32
C SER A 46 24.71 2.01 -18.40
N THR A 47 24.86 3.30 -18.73
CA THR A 47 24.39 4.43 -17.88
C THR A 47 23.13 5.13 -18.44
N PHE A 48 23.00 5.20 -19.76
CA PHE A 48 21.81 5.76 -20.43
C PHE A 48 21.34 4.79 -21.50
N ARG A 49 20.35 3.98 -21.17
CA ARG A 49 19.73 3.09 -22.16
C ARG A 49 18.98 3.94 -23.19
N ARG A 50 19.41 3.88 -24.44
CA ARG A 50 18.79 4.59 -25.56
C ARG A 50 18.29 3.57 -26.58
N VAL A 51 17.09 3.81 -27.08
CA VAL A 51 16.52 3.10 -28.24
C VAL A 51 16.20 4.17 -29.28
N ASN A 52 16.66 3.97 -30.51
CA ASN A 52 16.38 4.90 -31.61
C ASN A 52 15.02 4.57 -32.26
N VAL A 53 14.47 5.53 -33.01
CA VAL A 53 13.15 5.36 -33.64
C VAL A 53 13.14 4.22 -34.67
N GLN A 54 14.26 3.97 -35.35
CA GLN A 54 14.35 2.91 -36.35
C GLN A 54 14.27 1.52 -35.72
N GLN A 55 14.90 1.33 -34.56
CA GLN A 55 14.81 0.12 -33.74
C GLN A 55 13.36 -0.13 -33.31
N ILE A 56 12.65 0.91 -32.85
CA ILE A 56 11.24 0.81 -32.47
C ILE A 56 10.34 0.42 -33.66
N LYS A 57 10.56 1.02 -34.84
CA LYS A 57 9.82 0.68 -36.06
C LYS A 57 10.01 -0.77 -36.51
N ASN A 58 11.13 -1.38 -36.13
CA ASN A 58 11.49 -2.74 -36.51
C ASN A 58 11.09 -3.80 -35.46
N LEU A 59 10.42 -3.40 -34.37
CA LEU A 59 9.91 -4.36 -33.39
C LEU A 59 8.89 -5.29 -34.05
N VAL A 60 9.01 -6.58 -33.74
CA VAL A 60 8.13 -7.62 -34.27
C VAL A 60 7.08 -7.95 -33.22
N VAL A 61 5.79 -7.87 -33.59
CA VAL A 61 4.68 -8.14 -32.68
C VAL A 61 3.69 -9.12 -33.29
N PRO A 62 3.19 -10.11 -32.53
CA PRO A 62 2.11 -10.97 -33.01
C PRO A 62 0.82 -10.16 -33.14
N MET A 63 0.12 -10.35 -34.25
CA MET A 63 -1.09 -9.60 -34.57
C MET A 63 -2.23 -10.56 -34.97
N PRO A 64 -3.12 -10.94 -34.05
CA PRO A 64 -4.26 -11.82 -34.33
C PRO A 64 -5.33 -11.08 -35.15
N ARG A 65 -6.42 -11.77 -35.51
CA ARG A 65 -7.53 -11.15 -36.27
C ARG A 65 -8.18 -10.01 -35.46
N PRO A 66 -8.74 -8.97 -36.11
CA PRO A 66 -9.31 -7.81 -35.42
C PRO A 66 -10.34 -8.14 -34.33
N GLU A 67 -11.15 -9.19 -34.53
CA GLU A 67 -12.13 -9.65 -33.54
C GLU A 67 -11.44 -10.16 -32.27
N GLU A 68 -10.44 -11.03 -32.42
CA GLU A 68 -9.66 -11.57 -31.31
C GLU A 68 -8.87 -10.47 -30.57
N GLN A 69 -8.33 -9.49 -31.30
CA GLN A 69 -7.70 -8.32 -30.67
C GLN A 69 -8.68 -7.54 -29.77
N ARG A 70 -9.93 -7.36 -30.19
CA ARG A 70 -10.96 -6.69 -29.38
C ARG A 70 -11.33 -7.52 -28.17
N SER A 71 -11.50 -8.83 -28.32
CA SER A 71 -11.81 -9.73 -27.21
C SER A 71 -10.70 -9.76 -26.15
N ILE A 72 -9.43 -9.83 -26.57
CA ILE A 72 -8.28 -9.76 -25.65
C ILE A 72 -8.25 -8.41 -24.94
N ALA A 73 -8.39 -7.31 -25.68
CA ALA A 73 -8.39 -5.97 -25.10
C ALA A 73 -9.51 -5.78 -24.08
N GLN A 74 -10.71 -6.29 -24.38
CA GLN A 74 -11.84 -6.23 -23.45
C GLN A 74 -11.56 -7.03 -22.18
N ALA A 75 -11.08 -8.27 -22.31
CA ALA A 75 -10.79 -9.11 -21.15
C ALA A 75 -9.73 -8.47 -20.23
N LEU A 76 -8.67 -7.89 -20.80
CA LEU A 76 -7.64 -7.19 -20.02
C LEU A 76 -8.19 -5.92 -19.36
N SER A 77 -9.00 -5.13 -20.08
CA SER A 77 -9.65 -3.95 -19.52
C SER A 77 -10.61 -4.30 -18.38
N ASP A 78 -11.34 -5.40 -18.47
CA ASP A 78 -12.24 -5.87 -17.41
C ASP A 78 -11.45 -6.25 -16.14
N VAL A 79 -10.29 -6.88 -16.31
CA VAL A 79 -9.38 -7.18 -15.20
C VAL A 79 -8.85 -5.89 -14.55
N ASP A 80 -8.42 -4.91 -15.35
CA ASP A 80 -7.97 -3.61 -14.83
C ASP A 80 -9.09 -2.88 -14.07
N HIS A 81 -10.31 -2.92 -14.59
CA HIS A 81 -11.48 -2.37 -13.90
C HIS A 81 -11.75 -3.08 -12.56
N LEU A 82 -11.60 -4.41 -12.52
CA LEU A 82 -11.77 -5.18 -11.29
C LEU A 82 -10.69 -4.83 -10.25
N ILE A 83 -9.42 -4.71 -10.66
CA ILE A 83 -8.32 -4.29 -9.79
C ILE A 83 -8.62 -2.91 -9.19
N ALA A 84 -8.97 -1.93 -10.03
CA ALA A 84 -9.30 -0.58 -9.57
C ALA A 84 -10.49 -0.56 -8.59
N ALA A 85 -11.52 -1.37 -8.85
CA ALA A 85 -12.67 -1.50 -7.96
C ALA A 85 -12.28 -2.10 -6.60
N LEU A 86 -11.41 -3.12 -6.59
CA LEU A 86 -10.91 -3.75 -5.37
C LEU A 86 -10.04 -2.79 -4.56
N ASP A 87 -9.14 -2.04 -5.18
CA ASP A 87 -8.31 -1.04 -4.51
C ASP A 87 -9.16 0.03 -3.83
N LYS A 88 -10.20 0.51 -4.52
CA LYS A 88 -11.17 1.45 -3.94
C LYS A 88 -11.91 0.85 -2.74
N ALA A 89 -12.30 -0.42 -2.83
CA ALA A 89 -12.94 -1.13 -1.72
C ALA A 89 -12.01 -1.31 -0.51
N ILE A 90 -10.73 -1.63 -0.74
CA ILE A 90 -9.70 -1.74 0.30
C ILE A 90 -9.49 -0.39 0.98
N ALA A 91 -9.32 0.69 0.22
CA ALA A 91 -9.16 2.03 0.75
C ALA A 91 -10.37 2.43 1.62
N LYS A 92 -11.59 2.19 1.12
CA LYS A 92 -12.84 2.44 1.88
C LYS A 92 -12.89 1.66 3.19
N LYS A 93 -12.56 0.36 3.17
CA LYS A 93 -12.52 -0.48 4.38
C LYS A 93 -11.47 0.01 5.38
N ARG A 94 -10.29 0.43 4.92
CA ARG A 94 -9.24 1.01 5.77
C ARG A 94 -9.70 2.31 6.43
N HIS A 95 -10.35 3.20 5.68
CA HIS A 95 -10.90 4.44 6.24
C HIS A 95 -11.99 4.17 7.28
N LEU A 96 -12.92 3.25 6.97
CA LEU A 96 -13.96 2.86 7.91
C LEU A 96 -13.37 2.25 9.18
N LYS A 97 -12.34 1.40 9.08
CA LYS A 97 -11.62 0.86 10.24
C LYS A 97 -11.07 1.98 11.11
N THR A 98 -10.37 2.95 10.53
CA THR A 98 -9.79 4.08 11.29
C THR A 98 -10.87 4.93 11.95
N ALA A 99 -11.92 5.29 11.21
CA ALA A 99 -13.03 6.08 11.75
C ALA A 99 -13.76 5.33 12.88
N THR A 100 -14.05 4.04 12.68
CA THR A 100 -14.71 3.19 13.67
C THR A 100 -13.85 3.02 14.92
N MET A 101 -12.54 2.83 14.76
CA MET A 101 -11.60 2.78 15.88
C MET A 101 -11.67 4.05 16.71
N GLN A 102 -11.65 5.23 16.08
CA GLN A 102 -11.78 6.49 16.80
C GLN A 102 -13.12 6.61 17.52
N GLN A 103 -14.22 6.21 16.89
CA GLN A 103 -15.55 6.24 17.53
C GLN A 103 -15.67 5.27 18.71
N LEU A 104 -15.15 4.05 18.57
CA LEU A 104 -15.23 3.01 19.61
C LEU A 104 -14.27 3.30 20.77
N LEU A 105 -13.01 3.67 20.49
CA LEU A 105 -11.99 3.90 21.53
C LEU A 105 -12.16 5.23 22.28
N THR A 106 -12.99 6.14 21.77
CA THR A 106 -13.42 7.35 22.52
C THR A 106 -14.82 7.19 23.10
N GLY A 107 -15.45 6.03 22.91
CA GLY A 107 -16.80 5.77 23.39
C GLY A 107 -17.91 6.57 22.69
N LYS A 108 -17.62 7.36 21.65
CA LYS A 108 -18.62 8.07 20.79
C LYS A 108 -19.65 7.12 20.18
N LYS A 109 -19.23 5.90 19.89
CA LYS A 109 -20.10 4.78 19.53
C LYS A 109 -19.80 3.63 20.48
N ARG A 110 -20.83 2.99 21.01
CA ARG A 110 -20.72 1.82 21.88
C ARG A 110 -21.24 0.60 21.14
N LEU A 111 -20.73 -0.58 21.52
CA LEU A 111 -21.27 -1.85 21.05
C LEU A 111 -22.62 -2.11 21.74
N PRO A 112 -23.56 -2.85 21.10
CA PRO A 112 -24.83 -3.23 21.72
C PRO A 112 -24.60 -3.90 23.09
N GLY A 113 -25.39 -3.50 24.09
CA GLY A 113 -25.28 -4.01 25.47
C GLY A 113 -24.25 -3.29 26.36
N PHE A 114 -23.49 -2.32 25.85
CA PHE A 114 -22.43 -1.63 26.61
C PHE A 114 -22.65 -0.12 26.78
N GLY A 115 -23.81 0.46 26.45
CA GLY A 115 -23.88 1.93 26.34
C GLY A 115 -25.28 2.55 26.39
N GLU A 116 -26.21 1.92 27.10
CA GLU A 116 -27.53 2.50 27.31
C GLU A 116 -27.46 3.55 28.44
N GLY A 117 -27.26 4.82 28.07
CA GLY A 117 -27.76 5.95 28.86
C GLY A 117 -26.91 6.51 30.00
N LYS A 118 -25.60 6.70 29.84
CA LYS A 118 -24.81 7.56 30.75
C LYS A 118 -23.98 8.53 29.92
N GLY A 119 -23.92 9.78 30.35
CA GLY A 119 -23.38 10.90 29.57
C GLY A 119 -21.87 10.82 29.36
N TYR A 120 -21.26 11.98 29.13
CA TYR A 120 -19.81 12.11 29.00
C TYR A 120 -19.26 12.94 30.15
N GLN A 121 -18.14 12.50 30.69
CA GLN A 121 -17.32 13.26 31.63
C GLN A 121 -16.08 13.83 30.94
N GLN A 122 -15.64 15.01 31.36
CA GLN A 122 -14.38 15.60 30.88
C GLN A 122 -13.20 15.13 31.71
N THR A 123 -12.15 14.67 31.04
CA THR A 123 -10.92 14.15 31.65
C THR A 123 -9.68 14.72 30.97
N GLU A 124 -8.49 14.40 31.49
CA GLU A 124 -7.20 14.79 30.89
C GLU A 124 -6.97 14.23 29.47
N VAL A 125 -7.67 13.14 29.10
CA VAL A 125 -7.63 12.56 27.75
C VAL A 125 -8.80 13.01 26.86
N GLY A 126 -9.59 13.99 27.35
CA GLY A 126 -10.78 14.51 26.70
C GLY A 126 -12.09 13.94 27.24
N ALA A 127 -13.18 14.11 26.47
CA ALA A 127 -14.49 13.63 26.85
C ALA A 127 -14.61 12.11 26.63
N ILE A 128 -14.87 11.38 27.71
CA ILE A 128 -15.09 9.92 27.69
C ILE A 128 -16.42 9.57 28.36
N PRO A 129 -16.97 8.37 28.15
CA PRO A 129 -18.17 7.94 28.85
C PRO A 129 -18.03 8.00 30.38
N GLU A 130 -19.11 8.37 31.07
CA GLU A 130 -19.13 8.45 32.55
C GLU A 130 -18.83 7.11 33.24
N ASP A 131 -19.11 5.99 32.58
CA ASP A 131 -18.84 4.64 33.08
C ASP A 131 -17.40 4.17 32.83
N TRP A 132 -16.55 5.00 32.22
CA TRP A 132 -15.14 4.68 31.95
C TRP A 132 -14.21 5.32 32.99
N SER A 133 -13.21 4.57 33.42
CA SER A 133 -12.16 5.04 34.32
C SER A 133 -10.87 5.34 33.57
N VAL A 134 -10.16 6.39 33.98
CA VAL A 134 -8.83 6.74 33.46
C VAL A 134 -7.77 6.11 34.36
N PHE A 135 -6.79 5.44 33.76
CA PHE A 135 -5.64 4.85 34.43
C PHE A 135 -4.36 5.31 33.77
N LYS A 136 -3.27 5.43 34.54
CA LYS A 136 -1.95 5.61 33.92
C LYS A 136 -1.54 4.29 33.26
N PHE A 137 -0.76 4.39 32.19
CA PHE A 137 -0.28 3.20 31.49
C PHE A 137 0.57 2.29 32.40
N SER A 138 1.28 2.86 33.38
CA SER A 138 2.02 2.14 34.42
C SER A 138 1.14 1.28 35.33
N ASP A 139 -0.10 1.68 35.54
CA ASP A 139 -1.03 0.98 36.44
C ASP A 139 -1.62 -0.26 35.75
N ILE A 140 -1.67 -0.24 34.41
CA ILE A 140 -2.19 -1.32 33.57
C ILE A 140 -1.08 -2.27 33.13
N MET A 141 0.08 -1.73 32.73
CA MET A 141 1.16 -2.50 32.14
C MET A 141 2.18 -2.92 33.18
N ARG A 142 2.36 -4.23 33.33
CA ARG A 142 3.34 -4.81 34.27
C ARG A 142 4.80 -4.50 33.93
N LEU A 143 5.10 -4.18 32.66
CA LEU A 143 6.47 -4.04 32.18
C LEU A 143 6.58 -2.88 31.19
N ILE A 144 7.17 -1.77 31.66
CA ILE A 144 7.56 -0.62 30.83
C ILE A 144 9.03 -0.37 31.13
N THR A 145 9.91 -0.82 30.25
CA THR A 145 11.37 -0.66 30.43
C THR A 145 11.97 -0.09 29.15
N CYS A 146 13.04 0.68 29.30
CA CYS A 146 13.90 0.98 28.17
C CYS A 146 14.68 -0.30 27.81
N GLY A 147 14.87 -0.56 26.52
CA GLY A 147 15.78 -1.63 26.09
C GLY A 147 17.22 -1.32 26.52
N ILE A 148 18.01 -2.37 26.74
CA ILE A 148 19.44 -2.23 27.07
C ILE A 148 20.16 -1.52 25.90
N ALA A 149 21.19 -0.72 26.19
CA ALA A 149 22.09 -0.14 25.18
C ALA A 149 22.90 -1.20 24.37
N ALA A 150 22.74 -2.48 24.68
CA ALA A 150 23.29 -3.62 23.96
C ALA A 150 22.24 -4.23 23.02
N THR A 151 22.67 -4.78 21.89
CA THR A 151 21.78 -5.45 20.93
C THR A 151 20.98 -6.57 21.61
N PRO A 152 19.64 -6.46 21.70
CA PRO A 152 18.80 -7.49 22.31
C PRO A 152 18.94 -8.82 21.57
N GLN A 153 18.97 -9.93 22.30
CA GLN A 153 18.71 -11.23 21.68
C GLN A 153 17.23 -11.33 21.33
N TYR A 154 16.95 -11.46 20.04
CA TYR A 154 15.60 -11.59 19.54
C TYR A 154 15.16 -13.04 19.55
N VAL A 155 13.94 -13.27 20.04
CA VAL A 155 13.29 -14.57 20.05
C VAL A 155 12.20 -14.61 18.98
N VAL A 156 11.81 -15.84 18.62
CA VAL A 156 10.76 -16.09 17.64
C VAL A 156 9.44 -15.49 18.11
N GLU A 157 8.62 -15.05 17.17
CA GLU A 157 7.26 -14.55 17.41
C GLU A 157 6.48 -15.51 18.33
N GLY A 158 5.82 -14.95 19.34
CA GLY A 158 5.06 -15.70 20.35
C GLY A 158 5.89 -16.33 21.47
N ARG A 159 7.23 -16.31 21.40
CA ARG A 159 8.12 -16.84 22.46
C ARG A 159 8.92 -15.75 23.18
N GLY A 160 8.25 -14.69 23.64
CA GLY A 160 8.86 -13.59 24.40
C GLY A 160 7.90 -12.41 24.62
N TYR A 161 8.44 -11.26 25.01
CA TYR A 161 7.70 -10.01 25.14
C TYR A 161 7.81 -9.16 23.86
N PRO A 162 6.72 -8.52 23.39
CA PRO A 162 6.78 -7.55 22.31
C PRO A 162 7.79 -6.44 22.58
N PHE A 163 8.73 -6.27 21.66
CA PHE A 163 9.74 -5.21 21.71
C PHE A 163 9.40 -4.14 20.69
N LEU A 164 8.91 -3.00 21.19
CA LEU A 164 8.61 -1.83 20.37
C LEU A 164 9.83 -0.93 20.27
N SER A 165 10.44 -0.86 19.09
CA SER A 165 11.64 -0.03 18.86
C SER A 165 11.30 1.30 18.17
N SER A 166 12.28 2.20 18.07
CA SER A 166 12.16 3.45 17.31
C SER A 166 11.90 3.24 15.81
N SER A 167 12.16 2.04 15.28
CA SER A 167 11.76 1.70 13.91
C SER A 167 10.25 1.42 13.81
N ASN A 168 9.60 1.02 14.90
CA ASN A 168 8.18 0.71 14.96
C ASN A 168 7.32 1.94 15.29
N VAL A 169 7.85 2.92 16.03
CA VAL A 169 7.13 4.16 16.36
C VAL A 169 7.45 5.22 15.31
N LYS A 170 6.45 5.62 14.51
CA LYS A 170 6.55 6.70 13.53
C LYS A 170 5.55 7.80 13.86
N PHE A 171 5.75 8.97 13.29
CA PHE A 171 4.82 10.09 13.47
C PHE A 171 3.39 9.65 13.11
N GLY A 172 2.47 9.76 14.09
CA GLY A 172 1.06 9.42 13.93
C GLY A 172 0.72 7.94 13.79
N ARG A 173 1.68 7.00 13.88
CA ARG A 173 1.37 5.56 13.77
C ARG A 173 2.40 4.65 14.44
N VAL A 174 1.92 3.52 14.94
CA VAL A 174 2.76 2.40 15.40
C VAL A 174 2.71 1.28 14.35
N ILE A 175 3.89 0.82 13.93
CA ILE A 175 4.08 -0.25 12.96
C ILE A 175 4.21 -1.58 13.71
N TRP A 176 3.14 -2.36 13.66
CA TRP A 176 3.04 -3.69 14.26
C TRP A 176 3.48 -4.83 13.32
N SER A 177 3.94 -4.54 12.11
CA SER A 177 4.55 -5.54 11.24
C SER A 177 6.02 -5.72 11.59
N ASN A 178 6.51 -6.96 11.65
CA ASN A 178 7.92 -7.29 11.87
C ASN A 178 8.52 -6.64 13.14
N PHE A 179 7.71 -6.39 14.17
CA PHE A 179 8.25 -6.06 15.49
C PHE A 179 8.89 -7.31 16.09
N LYS A 180 9.86 -7.10 16.97
CA LYS A 180 10.69 -8.18 17.50
C LYS A 180 10.17 -8.61 18.86
N TYR A 181 10.57 -9.79 19.31
CA TYR A 181 10.30 -10.27 20.64
C TYR A 181 11.62 -10.42 21.40
N VAL A 182 11.60 -10.19 22.72
CA VAL A 182 12.77 -10.30 23.61
C VAL A 182 12.44 -11.17 24.83
N THR A 183 13.46 -11.79 25.43
CA THR A 183 13.31 -12.56 26.67
C THR A 183 13.12 -11.66 27.88
N LYS A 184 12.62 -12.24 28.98
CA LYS A 184 12.38 -11.50 30.24
C LYS A 184 13.67 -10.95 30.84
N GLU A 185 14.81 -11.63 30.67
CA GLU A 185 16.08 -11.24 31.34
C GLU A 185 16.51 -9.82 30.96
N LEU A 186 16.30 -9.41 29.71
CA LEU A 186 16.62 -8.05 29.24
C LEU A 186 15.77 -6.94 29.89
N SER A 187 14.65 -7.31 30.52
CA SER A 187 13.68 -6.38 31.08
C SER A 187 13.77 -6.22 32.61
N SER A 188 14.51 -7.11 33.28
CA SER A 188 14.65 -7.15 34.75
C SER A 188 15.96 -6.53 35.28
N SER A 189 16.93 -6.23 34.41
CA SER A 189 18.22 -5.61 34.82
C SER A 189 18.18 -4.08 34.87
N ALA A 190 16.99 -3.47 34.84
CA ALA A 190 16.78 -2.02 34.96
C ALA A 190 15.96 -1.66 36.22
N LEU A 191 16.15 -2.43 37.30
CA LEU A 191 15.74 -2.07 38.66
C LEU A 191 16.97 -1.59 39.44
#